data_AF-A0A645I662-F1
#
_entry.id   AF-A0A645I662-F1
#
_cell.length_a   1.000
_cell.length_b   1.000
_cell.length_c   1.000
_cell.angle_alpha   90.00
_cell.angle_beta   90.00
_cell.angle_gamma   90.00
#
_symmetry.space_group_name_H-M   'P 1'
#
loop_
_entity.id
_entity.type
_entity.pdbx_description
1 polymer ?
#
loop_
_entity_poly.entity_id
_entity_poly.type
_entity_poly.pdbx_seq_one_letter_code
_entity_poly.pdbx_strand_id
1 'polypeptide(L)' 'MALRHIPMTMQDWATRLNRFIEAADRDVLQDAGKVTAEIARAHAESEFEKYRIIQDRLFQSDFDKLINEIKNEE' A
#
# COMPACT_ATOMS: atom_id res chain seq x y z
N MET A 1 -6.14 12.46 28.37
CA MET A 1 -6.97 13.54 27.74
C MET A 1 -8.30 12.99 27.27
N ALA A 2 -8.35 11.87 26.54
CA ALA A 2 -9.59 11.09 26.36
C ALA A 2 -10.25 10.74 27.71
N LEU A 3 -9.45 10.28 28.68
CA LEU A 3 -9.88 10.03 30.08
C LEU A 3 -10.30 11.29 30.87
N ARG A 4 -10.06 12.50 30.35
CA ARG A 4 -10.41 13.78 31.01
C ARG A 4 -11.61 14.47 30.35
N HIS A 5 -12.30 13.80 29.42
CA HIS A 5 -13.47 14.29 28.68
C HIS A 5 -13.31 15.68 28.06
N ILE A 6 -12.09 16.05 27.65
CA ILE A 6 -11.86 17.30 26.94
C ILE A 6 -12.23 17.04 25.47
N PRO A 7 -13.29 17.67 24.93
CA PRO A 7 -13.63 17.53 23.53
C PRO A 7 -12.49 18.15 22.70
N MET A 8 -12.02 17.41 21.71
CA MET A 8 -10.97 17.85 20.80
C MET A 8 -11.40 17.49 19.39
N THR A 9 -11.09 18.35 18.44
CA THR A 9 -11.30 18.05 17.03
C THR A 9 -10.20 17.13 16.51
N MET A 10 -10.43 16.47 15.37
CA MET A 10 -9.39 15.67 14.71
C MET A 10 -8.14 16.50 14.37
N GLN A 11 -8.32 17.79 14.09
CA GLN A 11 -7.21 18.72 13.82
C GLN A 11 -6.36 18.98 15.06
N ASP A 12 -6.99 19.20 16.22
CA ASP A 12 -6.29 19.42 17.50
C ASP A 12 -5.47 18.18 17.90
N TRP A 13 -6.00 16.99 17.62
CA TRP A 13 -5.29 15.72 17.82
C TRP A 13 -4.04 15.61 16.95
N ALA A 14 -4.14 15.95 15.66
CA ALA A 14 -3.01 15.91 14.74
C ALA A 14 -1.87 16.85 15.18
N THR A 15 -2.20 18.11 15.52
CA THR A 15 -1.19 19.08 15.98
C THR A 15 -0.50 18.63 17.26
N ARG A 16 -1.24 18.03 18.19
CA ARG A 16 -0.66 17.58 19.46
C ARG A 16 0.23 16.35 19.29
N LEU A 17 -0.14 15.44 18.40
CA LEU A 17 0.69 14.27 18.08
C LEU A 17 1.99 14.70 17.41
N ASN A 18 1.94 15.64 16.47
CA ASN A 18 3.14 16.18 15.81
C ASN A 18 4.11 16.81 16.82
N ARG A 19 3.61 17.63 17.76
CA ARG A 19 4.43 18.20 18.84
C ARG A 19 5.07 17.13 19.74
N PHE A 20 4.41 16.00 19.96
CA PHE A 20 4.97 14.91 20.74
C PHE A 20 6.09 14.17 20.00
N ILE A 21 5.93 14.00 18.69
CA ILE A 21 6.93 13.37 17.82
C ILE A 21 8.18 14.29 17.71
N GLU A 22 8.00 15.60 17.51
CA GLU A 22 9.08 16.59 17.51
C GLU A 22 9.85 16.62 18.84
N ALA A 23 9.14 16.57 19.97
CA ALA A 23 9.76 16.53 21.30
C ALA A 23 10.55 15.24 21.59
N ALA A 24 10.36 14.19 20.78
CA ALA A 24 11.06 12.92 20.88
C ALA A 24 12.27 12.82 19.93
N ASP A 25 12.73 13.94 19.36
CA ASP A 25 13.79 14.01 18.34
C ASP A 25 13.52 13.11 17.12
N ARG A 26 12.23 12.90 16.80
CA ARG A 26 11.81 12.19 15.59
C ARG A 26 11.24 13.19 14.61
N ASP A 27 11.66 13.08 13.35
CA ASP A 27 11.09 13.91 12.29
C ASP A 27 9.62 13.55 12.06
N VAL A 28 8.76 14.57 12.17
CA VAL A 28 7.36 14.46 11.73
C VAL A 28 7.35 14.44 10.21
N LEU A 29 6.74 13.41 9.62
CA LEU A 29 6.52 13.32 8.19
C LEU A 29 5.53 14.43 7.76
N GLN A 30 6.06 15.56 7.28
CA GLN A 30 5.27 16.73 6.89
C GLN A 30 4.43 16.48 5.64
N ASP A 31 4.94 15.66 4.72
CA ASP A 31 4.29 15.29 3.47
C ASP A 31 4.60 13.83 3.14
N ALA A 32 3.71 13.16 2.41
CA ALA A 32 3.96 11.82 1.86
C ALA A 32 5.04 11.79 0.76
N GLY A 33 5.81 12.88 0.60
CA GLY A 33 6.67 13.15 -0.55
C GLY A 33 5.85 13.49 -1.80
N LYS A 34 6.44 14.28 -2.70
CA LYS A 34 5.92 14.46 -4.05
C LYS A 34 6.86 13.72 -4.99
N VAL A 35 6.38 12.63 -5.56
CA VAL A 35 7.12 11.88 -6.57
C VAL A 35 6.79 12.50 -7.93
N THR A 36 7.81 12.81 -8.73
CA THR A 36 7.57 13.27 -10.10
C THR A 36 6.94 12.15 -10.92
N ALA A 37 6.14 12.51 -11.93
CA ALA A 37 5.48 11.52 -12.79
C ALA A 37 6.47 10.54 -13.45
N GLU A 38 7.69 11.00 -13.72
CA GLU A 38 8.77 10.20 -14.29
C GLU A 38 9.26 9.11 -13.33
N ILE A 39 9.50 9.47 -12.05
CA ILE A 39 9.94 8.50 -11.02
C ILE A 39 8.82 7.49 -10.75
N ALA A 40 7.57 7.95 -10.68
CA ALA A 40 6.42 7.06 -10.49
C ALA A 40 6.27 6.07 -11.65
N ARG A 41 6.48 6.52 -12.90
CA ARG A 41 6.43 5.67 -14.09
C ARG A 41 7.55 4.63 -14.09
N ALA A 42 8.79 5.06 -13.85
CA ALA A 42 9.93 4.15 -13.79
C ALA A 42 9.75 3.07 -12.70
N HIS A 43 9.20 3.46 -11.54
CA HIS A 43 8.88 2.50 -10.49
C HIS A 43 7.78 1.51 -10.92
N ALA A 44 6.69 2.01 -11.51
CA ALA A 44 5.60 1.17 -11.98
C ALA A 44 6.06 0.17 -13.06
N GLU A 45 6.88 0.61 -14.02
CA GLU A 45 7.44 -0.26 -15.06
C GLU A 45 8.35 -1.36 -14.45
N SER A 46 9.19 -1.00 -13.48
CA SER A 46 10.05 -1.96 -12.79
C SER A 46 9.27 -3.02 -12.00
N GLU A 47 8.24 -2.61 -11.27
CA GLU A 47 7.39 -3.54 -10.52
C GLU A 47 6.51 -4.39 -11.45
N PHE A 48 6.04 -3.83 -12.56
CA PHE A 48 5.28 -4.55 -13.57
C PHE A 48 6.08 -5.69 -14.20
N GLU A 49 7.35 -5.47 -14.55
CA GLU A 49 8.22 -6.53 -15.10
C GLU A 49 8.39 -7.70 -14.13
N LYS A 50 8.53 -7.42 -12.83
CA LYS A 50 8.58 -8.47 -11.78
C LYS A 50 7.27 -9.25 -11.70
N TYR A 51 6.15 -8.54 -11.70
CA TYR A 51 4.83 -9.15 -11.57
C TYR A 51 4.42 -9.95 -12.81
N ARG A 52 4.77 -9.48 -14.01
CA ARG A 52 4.47 -10.18 -15.27
C ARG A 52 5.02 -11.61 -15.28
N ILE A 53 6.25 -11.80 -14.83
CA ILE A 53 6.88 -13.12 -14.76
C ILE A 53 6.11 -14.06 -13.82
N ILE A 54 5.60 -13.53 -12.70
CA ILE A 54 4.80 -14.30 -11.74
C ILE A 54 3.43 -14.63 -12.34
N GLN A 55 2.79 -13.65 -12.98
CA GLN A 55 1.50 -13.81 -13.64
C GLN A 55 1.57 -14.85 -14.76
N ASP A 56 2.60 -14.81 -15.59
CA ASP A 56 2.79 -15.78 -16.68
C ASP A 56 2.96 -17.21 -16.16
N ARG A 57 3.64 -17.39 -15.01
CA ARG A 57 3.79 -18.70 -14.37
C ARG A 57 2.51 -19.23 -13.74
N LEU A 58 1.68 -18.33 -13.22
CA LEU A 58 0.38 -18.66 -12.62
C LEU A 58 -0.75 -18.64 -13.66
N PHE A 59 -0.46 -18.31 -14.91
CA PHE A 59 -1.46 -18.25 -15.94
C PHE A 59 -1.96 -19.65 -16.25
N GLN A 60 -3.23 -19.87 -15.93
CA GLN A 60 -3.96 -21.06 -16.31
C GLN A 60 -5.00 -20.64 -17.33
N SER A 61 -4.86 -21.13 -18.57
CA SER A 61 -5.85 -20.88 -19.61
C SER A 61 -7.19 -21.48 -19.19
N ASP A 62 -8.29 -20.90 -19.67
CA ASP A 62 -9.63 -21.48 -19.44
C ASP A 62 -9.74 -22.90 -20.05
N PHE A 63 -8.93 -23.20 -21.06
CA PHE A 63 -8.77 -24.55 -21.58
C PHE A 63 -8.09 -25.50 -20.58
N ASP A 64 -7.03 -25.04 -19.91
CA ASP A 64 -6.35 -25.85 -18.89
C ASP A 64 -7.25 -26.10 -17.67
N LYS A 65 -8.13 -25.14 -17.35
CA LYS A 65 -9.17 -25.33 -16.32
C LYS A 65 -10.16 -26.40 -16.74
N LEU A 66 -10.67 -26.33 -17.98
CA LEU A 66 -11.62 -27.31 -18.52
C LEU A 66 -11.03 -28.73 -18.53
N ILE A 67 -9.77 -28.89 -18.95
CA ILE A 67 -9.09 -30.19 -18.96
C ILE A 67 -8.90 -30.73 -17.54
N ASN A 68 -8.60 -29.87 -16.56
CA ASN A 68 -8.49 -30.27 -15.16
C ASN A 68 -9.86 -30.66 -14.56
N GLU A 69 -10.93 -29.98 -14.93
CA GLU A 69 -12.30 -30.36 -14.53
C GLU A 69 -12.65 -31.75 -15.06
N ILE A 70 -12.44 -32.00 -16.35
CA ILE A 70 -12.72 -33.31 -16.99
C ILE A 70 -11.89 -34.43 -16.33
N LYS A 71 -10.63 -34.19 -15.97
CA LYS A 71 -9.78 -35.18 -15.28
C LYS A 71 -10.21 -35.48 -13.84
N ASN A 72 -10.89 -34.54 -13.17
CA ASN A 72 -11.33 -34.72 -11.79
C ASN A 72 -12.71 -35.42 -11.70
N GLU A 73 -13.41 -35.59 -12.82
CA GLU A 73 -14.69 -36.31 -12.90
C GLU A 73 -14.55 -37.81 -13.24
N GLU A 74 -13.32 -38.30 -13.51
CA GLU A 74 -12.98 -39.73 -13.59
C GLU A 74 -12.56 -40.30 -12.23
#